data_AF-A0A6N1YFU1-F1
#
_entry.id   AF-A0A6N1YFU1-F1
#
_cell.length_a   1.000
_cell.length_b   1.000
_cell.length_c   1.000
_cell.angle_alpha   90.00
_cell.angle_beta   90.00
_cell.angle_gamma   90.00
#
_symmetry.space_group_name_H-M   'P 1'
#
loop_
_entity.id
_entity.type
_entity.pdbx_description
1 polymer ?
#
loop_
_entity_poly.entity_id
_entity_poly.type
_entity_poly.pdbx_seq_one_letter_code
_entity_poly.pdbx_strand_id
1 'polypeptide(L)'
;MQAIAEHYAKPVHGELGGSFARVNDFNHEFFLRWGKIEFDLFYGAQVNLKVVLKVYRQHNICETYIVDTDAYDIQWNQHKRRTRDFYIHPFSNSFGGINCVKFAFIIHKDEHSIPSERDYIFMDWDQLQGNGVRHFITDMPSKQVGACAQRAMWRFSLGNCFLRTAKLVW
;
A
#
# COMPACT_ATOMS: atom_id res chain seq x y z
N MET A 1 -25.39 -2.96 -13.16
CA MET A 1 -24.41 -2.33 -12.26
C MET A 1 -23.17 -3.19 -12.27
N GLN A 2 -22.00 -2.58 -12.46
CA GLN A 2 -20.73 -3.32 -12.39
C GLN A 2 -20.46 -3.64 -10.92
N ALA A 3 -20.19 -4.92 -10.62
CA ALA A 3 -19.82 -5.30 -9.26
C ALA A 3 -18.45 -4.68 -8.93
N ILE A 4 -18.29 -4.18 -7.70
CA ILE A 4 -17.05 -3.58 -7.20
C ILE A 4 -16.48 -4.45 -6.08
N ALA A 5 -15.16 -4.55 -5.99
CA ALA A 5 -14.50 -5.46 -5.05
C ALA A 5 -14.80 -5.10 -3.58
N GLU A 6 -15.03 -3.83 -3.29
CA GLU A 6 -15.31 -3.28 -1.96
C GLU A 6 -16.64 -3.76 -1.37
N HIS A 7 -17.57 -4.27 -2.20
CA HIS A 7 -18.78 -4.93 -1.70
C HIS A 7 -18.49 -6.31 -1.10
N TYR A 8 -17.35 -6.91 -1.44
CA TYR A 8 -16.99 -8.27 -1.01
C TYR A 8 -15.94 -8.28 0.09
N ALA A 9 -15.03 -7.30 0.08
CA ALA A 9 -13.94 -7.23 1.04
C ALA A 9 -13.63 -5.81 1.48
N LYS A 10 -13.16 -5.69 2.73
CA LYS A 10 -12.65 -4.44 3.30
C LYS A 10 -11.25 -4.68 3.87
N PRO A 11 -10.24 -3.88 3.50
CA PRO A 11 -8.96 -3.89 4.21
C PRO A 11 -9.15 -3.34 5.63
N VAL A 12 -8.64 -4.05 6.62
CA VAL A 12 -8.88 -3.74 8.05
C VAL A 12 -7.60 -3.26 8.72
N HIS A 13 -6.49 -3.98 8.47
CA HIS A 13 -5.25 -3.75 9.19
C HIS A 13 -4.04 -3.93 8.28
N GLY A 14 -3.04 -3.06 8.44
CA GLY A 14 -1.74 -3.16 7.81
C GLY A 14 -0.64 -3.20 8.85
N GLU A 15 0.24 -4.19 8.75
CA GLU A 15 1.43 -4.29 9.58
C GLU A 15 2.67 -4.06 8.73
N LEU A 16 3.52 -3.13 9.16
CA LEU A 16 4.80 -2.84 8.53
C LEU A 16 5.93 -3.10 9.51
N GLY A 17 6.81 -4.01 9.13
CA GLY A 17 8.00 -4.36 9.88
C GLY A 17 9.06 -3.27 9.89
N GLY A 18 9.99 -3.39 10.85
CA GLY A 18 11.25 -2.65 10.83
C GLY A 18 12.10 -2.98 9.61
N SER A 19 13.05 -2.11 9.30
CA SER A 19 14.07 -2.37 8.27
C SER A 19 15.11 -3.34 8.84
N PHE A 20 15.48 -4.35 8.06
CA PHE A 20 16.54 -5.29 8.40
C PHE A 20 17.45 -5.53 7.19
N ALA A 21 18.74 -5.72 7.46
CA ALA A 21 19.72 -5.99 6.43
C ALA A 21 19.77 -7.49 6.07
N ARG A 22 20.02 -7.77 4.80
CA ARG A 22 20.35 -9.08 4.25
C ARG A 22 21.57 -8.94 3.37
N VAL A 23 22.32 -10.03 3.26
CA VAL A 23 23.51 -10.11 2.40
C VAL A 23 23.21 -11.12 1.32
N ASN A 24 23.46 -10.77 0.06
CA ASN A 24 23.32 -11.70 -1.06
C ASN A 24 24.56 -12.58 -1.22
N ASP A 25 24.51 -13.54 -2.15
CA ASP A 25 25.64 -14.44 -2.43
C ASP A 25 26.89 -13.71 -2.99
N PHE A 26 26.73 -12.47 -3.44
CA PHE A 26 27.82 -11.58 -3.88
C PHE A 26 28.39 -10.72 -2.73
N ASN A 27 27.98 -10.99 -1.49
CA ASN A 27 28.37 -10.25 -0.29
C ASN A 27 27.96 -8.75 -0.32
N HIS A 28 26.93 -8.40 -1.10
CA HIS A 28 26.33 -7.08 -1.07
C HIS A 28 25.20 -7.04 -0.03
N GLU A 29 25.30 -6.08 0.88
CA GLU A 29 24.28 -5.80 1.88
C GLU A 29 23.15 -4.97 1.28
N PHE A 30 21.92 -5.35 1.60
CA PHE A 30 20.71 -4.66 1.17
C PHE A 30 19.63 -4.72 2.24
N PHE A 31 18.77 -3.70 2.27
CA PHE A 31 17.75 -3.54 3.31
C PHE A 31 16.39 -4.02 2.81
N LEU A 32 15.66 -4.75 3.66
CA LEU A 32 14.30 -5.19 3.40
C LEU A 32 13.38 -4.71 4.52
N ARG A 33 12.14 -4.41 4.14
CA ARG A 33 11.01 -4.26 5.07
C ARG A 33 9.95 -5.28 4.70
N TRP A 34 9.42 -5.98 5.69
CA TRP A 34 8.30 -6.88 5.46
C TRP A 34 6.99 -6.15 5.73
N GLY A 35 5.93 -6.54 5.04
CA GLY A 35 4.60 -6.00 5.21
C GLY A 35 3.53 -7.08 5.16
N LYS A 36 2.38 -6.78 5.78
CA LYS A 36 1.22 -7.66 5.82
C LYS A 36 -0.06 -6.87 5.83
N ILE A 37 -1.09 -7.37 5.15
CA ILE A 37 -2.40 -6.74 5.06
C ILE A 37 -3.49 -7.75 5.41
N GLU A 38 -4.43 -7.35 6.25
CA GLU A 38 -5.61 -8.12 6.66
C GLU A 38 -6.89 -7.55 6.03
N PHE A 39 -7.78 -8.45 5.66
CA PHE A 39 -9.07 -8.16 5.04
C PHE A 39 -10.18 -8.91 5.75
N ASP A 40 -11.31 -8.21 5.96
CA ASP A 40 -12.59 -8.83 6.27
C ASP A 40 -13.34 -9.08 4.97
N LEU A 41 -13.83 -10.31 4.76
CA LEU A 41 -14.65 -10.69 3.61
C LEU A 41 -16.08 -10.97 4.06
N PHE A 42 -17.04 -10.36 3.36
CA PHE A 42 -18.47 -10.36 3.72
C PHE A 42 -19.28 -11.45 2.99
N TYR A 43 -18.60 -12.50 2.51
CA TYR A 43 -19.18 -13.62 1.80
C TYR A 43 -18.46 -14.92 2.19
N GLY A 44 -19.10 -16.07 1.95
CA GLY A 44 -18.56 -17.39 2.28
C GLY A 44 -17.22 -17.72 1.59
N ALA A 45 -16.67 -18.89 1.92
CA ALA A 45 -15.32 -19.34 1.52
C ALA A 45 -15.06 -19.45 -0.01
N GLN A 46 -16.08 -19.25 -0.84
CA GLN A 46 -15.98 -19.29 -2.31
C GLN A 46 -15.33 -18.03 -2.92
N VAL A 47 -15.10 -16.99 -2.10
CA VAL A 47 -14.49 -15.74 -2.55
C VAL A 47 -12.99 -15.76 -2.27
N ASN A 48 -12.18 -15.58 -3.32
CA ASN A 48 -10.73 -15.43 -3.21
C ASN A 48 -10.33 -13.96 -3.40
N LEU A 49 -9.25 -13.55 -2.75
CA LEU A 49 -8.71 -12.19 -2.80
C LEU A 49 -7.24 -12.23 -3.19
N LYS A 50 -6.85 -11.44 -4.18
CA LYS A 50 -5.45 -11.17 -4.52
C LYS A 50 -5.16 -9.68 -4.36
N VAL A 51 -3.99 -9.36 -3.84
CA VAL A 51 -3.57 -7.96 -3.65
C VAL A 51 -2.61 -7.57 -4.77
N VAL A 52 -2.83 -6.39 -5.34
CA VAL A 52 -1.95 -5.75 -6.31
C VAL A 52 -1.19 -4.64 -5.58
N LEU A 53 0.07 -4.90 -5.25
CA LEU A 53 0.95 -3.93 -4.61
C LEU A 53 1.60 -3.03 -5.67
N LYS A 54 1.51 -1.72 -5.48
CA LYS A 54 2.06 -0.69 -6.35
C LYS A 54 3.13 0.08 -5.58
N VAL A 55 4.39 -0.17 -5.90
CA VAL A 55 5.55 0.46 -5.25
C VAL A 55 6.05 1.60 -6.14
N TYR A 56 5.83 2.83 -5.70
CA TYR A 56 6.28 4.02 -6.41
C TYR A 56 7.68 4.40 -5.94
N ARG A 57 8.60 4.55 -6.88
CA ARG A 57 10.00 4.92 -6.65
C ARG A 57 10.31 6.30 -7.24
N GLN A 58 11.54 6.74 -7.02
CA GLN A 58 12.12 7.89 -7.73
C GLN A 58 12.08 7.68 -9.26
N HIS A 59 12.28 8.78 -9.99
CA HIS A 59 12.24 8.79 -11.46
C HIS A 59 10.92 8.32 -12.09
N ASN A 60 9.80 8.45 -11.35
CA ASN A 60 8.46 8.08 -11.81
C ASN A 60 8.32 6.58 -12.18
N ILE A 61 9.12 5.71 -11.55
CA ILE A 61 9.05 4.26 -11.72
C ILE A 61 7.98 3.70 -10.79
N CYS A 62 7.12 2.82 -11.31
CA CYS A 62 6.12 2.09 -10.53
C CYS A 62 6.28 0.59 -10.74
N GLU A 63 6.70 -0.12 -9.69
CA GLU A 63 6.74 -1.58 -9.70
C GLU A 63 5.40 -2.13 -9.23
N THR A 64 4.87 -3.13 -9.95
CA THR A 64 3.60 -3.78 -9.60
C THR A 64 3.84 -5.24 -9.27
N TYR A 65 3.37 -5.66 -8.09
CA TYR A 65 3.48 -7.04 -7.62
C TYR A 65 2.11 -7.60 -7.29
N ILE A 66 1.93 -8.90 -7.47
CA ILE A 66 0.71 -9.61 -7.05
C ILE A 66 1.07 -10.42 -5.80
N VAL A 67 0.31 -10.23 -4.74
CA VAL A 67 0.49 -10.90 -3.46
C VAL A 67 -0.71 -11.78 -3.17
N ASP A 68 -0.43 -13.05 -2.85
CA ASP A 68 -1.44 -14.03 -2.49
C ASP A 68 -1.93 -13.85 -1.05
N THR A 69 -3.18 -14.27 -0.83
CA THR A 69 -3.80 -14.25 0.50
C THR A 69 -4.25 -15.63 0.95
N ASP A 70 -4.00 -15.91 2.22
CA ASP A 70 -4.42 -17.14 2.89
C ASP A 70 -5.66 -16.83 3.75
N ALA A 71 -6.64 -17.74 3.74
CA ALA A 71 -7.86 -17.60 4.54
C ALA A 71 -7.64 -18.04 5.99
N TYR A 72 -8.26 -17.34 6.92
CA TYR A 72 -8.30 -17.68 8.34
C TYR A 72 -9.64 -17.25 8.96
N ASP A 73 -9.96 -17.76 10.14
CA ASP A 73 -11.20 -17.41 10.87
C ASP A 73 -12.46 -17.56 9.98
N ILE A 74 -12.61 -18.74 9.37
CA ILE A 74 -13.68 -19.04 8.41
C ILE A 74 -14.96 -19.35 9.18
N GLN A 75 -15.98 -18.51 8.99
CA GLN A 75 -17.34 -18.71 9.46
C GLN A 75 -18.28 -18.93 8.27
N TRP A 76 -19.52 -19.31 8.55
CA TRP A 76 -20.48 -19.71 7.51
C TRP A 76 -20.78 -18.60 6.47
N ASN A 77 -20.72 -17.32 6.86
CA ASN A 77 -21.01 -16.17 5.98
C ASN A 77 -19.90 -15.10 5.95
N GLN A 78 -18.87 -15.25 6.77
CA GLN A 78 -17.79 -14.29 6.89
C GLN A 78 -16.49 -15.04 7.04
N HIS A 79 -15.42 -14.52 6.44
CA HIS A 79 -14.09 -15.03 6.71
C HIS A 79 -13.08 -13.91 6.59
N LYS A 80 -11.90 -14.12 7.17
CA LYS A 80 -10.80 -13.18 7.07
C LYS A 80 -9.76 -13.72 6.11
N ARG A 81 -9.07 -12.82 5.43
CA ARG A 81 -7.91 -13.18 4.61
C ARG A 81 -6.75 -12.29 4.94
N ARG A 82 -5.56 -12.87 4.93
CA ARG A 82 -4.32 -12.18 5.23
C ARG A 82 -3.34 -12.41 4.11
N THR A 83 -2.65 -11.36 3.68
CA THR A 83 -1.56 -11.54 2.72
C THR A 83 -0.46 -12.40 3.35
N ARG A 84 0.25 -13.15 2.51
CA ARG A 84 1.58 -13.62 2.90
C ARG A 84 2.49 -12.42 3.17
N ASP A 85 3.54 -12.66 3.95
CA ASP A 85 4.52 -11.63 4.22
C ASP A 85 5.20 -11.25 2.90
N PHE A 86 5.07 -9.99 2.50
CA PHE A 86 5.72 -9.47 1.30
C PHE A 86 6.89 -8.59 1.70
N TYR A 87 7.95 -8.61 0.89
CA TYR A 87 9.17 -7.88 1.17
C TYR A 87 9.31 -6.72 0.19
N ILE A 88 9.58 -5.55 0.75
CA ILE A 88 9.79 -4.31 0.02
C ILE A 88 11.23 -3.88 0.22
N HIS A 89 11.88 -3.52 -0.88
CA HIS A 89 13.25 -3.03 -0.90
C HIS A 89 13.29 -1.49 -0.86
N PRO A 90 13.56 -0.84 0.30
CA PRO A 90 13.40 0.60 0.49
C PRO A 90 14.29 1.43 -0.44
N PHE A 91 15.50 0.95 -0.72
CA PHE A 91 16.48 1.64 -1.54
C PHE A 91 17.12 0.68 -2.53
N SER A 92 16.82 0.84 -3.82
CA SER A 92 17.48 0.09 -4.89
C SER A 92 18.60 0.92 -5.51
N ASN A 93 19.78 0.33 -5.71
CA ASN A 93 20.88 0.99 -6.42
C ASN A 93 20.50 1.35 -7.88
N SER A 94 19.62 0.56 -8.51
CA SER A 94 19.23 0.75 -9.91
C SER A 94 18.00 1.66 -10.07
N PHE A 95 17.09 1.66 -9.09
CA PHE A 95 15.78 2.34 -9.21
C PHE A 95 15.54 3.44 -8.16
N GLY A 96 16.52 3.69 -7.29
CA GLY A 96 16.45 4.68 -6.23
C GLY A 96 15.56 4.27 -5.04
N GLY A 97 15.26 5.27 -4.23
CA GLY A 97 14.42 5.14 -3.04
C GLY A 97 12.93 4.98 -3.37
N ILE A 98 12.20 4.26 -2.50
CA ILE A 98 10.73 4.20 -2.55
C ILE A 98 10.15 5.51 -2.01
N ASN A 99 9.17 6.05 -2.73
CA ASN A 99 8.43 7.24 -2.33
C ASN A 99 7.16 6.89 -1.53
N CYS A 100 6.38 5.93 -2.03
CA CYS A 100 5.18 5.43 -1.36
C CYS A 100 4.82 4.03 -1.86
N VAL A 101 4.06 3.30 -1.05
CA VAL A 101 3.50 2.00 -1.43
C VAL A 101 1.99 2.09 -1.31
N LYS A 102 1.33 1.81 -2.43
CA LYS A 102 -0.12 1.69 -2.50
C LYS A 102 -0.49 0.26 -2.83
N PHE A 103 -1.76 -0.08 -2.66
CA PHE A 103 -2.28 -1.33 -3.16
C PHE A 103 -3.71 -1.18 -3.66
N ALA A 104 -4.08 -2.06 -4.57
CA ALA A 104 -5.46 -2.37 -4.90
C ALA A 104 -5.66 -3.86 -4.64
N PHE A 105 -6.90 -4.35 -4.72
CA PHE A 105 -7.17 -5.78 -4.61
C PHE A 105 -8.16 -6.22 -5.69
N ILE A 106 -8.13 -7.52 -5.97
CA ILE A 106 -8.99 -8.17 -6.95
C ILE A 106 -9.71 -9.29 -6.22
N ILE A 107 -11.02 -9.29 -6.35
CA ILE A 107 -11.89 -10.35 -5.84
C ILE A 107 -12.15 -11.33 -6.97
N HIS A 108 -11.97 -12.61 -6.69
CA HIS A 108 -12.33 -13.67 -7.61
C HIS A 108 -13.50 -14.47 -7.03
N LYS A 109 -14.62 -14.50 -7.76
CA LYS A 109 -15.86 -15.17 -7.39
C LYS A 109 -16.53 -15.70 -8.65
N ASP A 110 -16.98 -16.96 -8.61
CA ASP A 110 -17.72 -17.59 -9.72
C ASP A 110 -17.03 -17.40 -11.09
N GLU A 111 -15.72 -17.66 -11.16
CA GLU A 111 -14.88 -17.49 -12.36
C GLU A 111 -14.70 -16.06 -12.86
N HIS A 112 -15.25 -15.07 -12.15
CA HIS A 112 -15.13 -13.66 -12.48
C HIS A 112 -14.14 -12.94 -11.55
N SER A 113 -13.27 -12.12 -12.15
CA SER A 113 -12.35 -11.24 -11.44
C SER A 113 -12.90 -9.82 -11.41
N ILE A 114 -13.15 -9.32 -10.21
CA ILE A 114 -13.74 -8.02 -9.92
C ILE A 114 -12.64 -7.12 -9.33
N PRO A 115 -12.21 -6.06 -10.02
CA PRO A 115 -11.19 -5.16 -9.53
C PRO A 115 -11.74 -4.21 -8.47
N SER A 116 -10.87 -3.77 -7.56
CA SER A 116 -11.13 -2.66 -6.66
C SER A 116 -11.19 -1.33 -7.42
N GLU A 117 -12.13 -0.48 -7.03
CA GLU A 117 -12.27 0.87 -7.56
C GLU A 117 -11.35 1.87 -6.86
N ARG A 118 -10.72 1.49 -5.75
CA ARG A 118 -9.89 2.36 -4.91
C ARG A 118 -8.44 1.90 -4.89
N ASP A 119 -7.54 2.87 -4.77
CA ASP A 119 -6.17 2.60 -4.38
C ASP A 119 -6.03 2.95 -2.90
N TYR A 120 -5.41 2.07 -2.14
CA TYR A 120 -5.19 2.23 -0.71
C TYR A 120 -3.74 2.55 -0.44
N ILE A 121 -3.47 3.45 0.50
CA ILE A 121 -2.10 3.76 0.91
C ILE A 121 -1.70 2.76 2.00
N PHE A 122 -0.69 1.95 1.71
CA PHE A 122 -0.10 1.04 2.68
C PHE A 122 1.03 1.70 3.45
N MET A 123 1.90 2.43 2.74
CA MET A 123 3.04 3.14 3.33
C MET A 123 3.25 4.48 2.63
N ASP A 124 3.37 5.55 3.40
CA ASP A 124 3.74 6.89 2.90
C ASP A 124 5.23 7.21 3.16
N TRP A 125 5.68 8.35 2.62
CA TRP A 125 7.08 8.80 2.73
C TRP A 125 7.52 9.05 4.18
N ASP A 126 6.64 9.58 5.02
CA ASP A 126 6.95 9.89 6.41
C ASP A 126 7.15 8.57 7.21
N GLN A 127 6.36 7.54 6.92
CA GLN A 127 6.47 6.19 7.50
C GLN A 127 7.68 5.39 6.99
N LEU A 128 8.18 5.70 5.79
CA LEU A 128 9.40 5.12 5.24
C LEU A 128 10.62 5.42 6.12
N GLN A 129 10.65 6.60 6.74
CA GLN A 129 11.75 7.05 7.60
C GLN A 129 11.57 6.65 9.08
N GLY A 130 10.39 6.16 9.46
CA GLY A 130 10.07 5.75 10.83
C GLY A 130 10.41 4.28 11.15
N ASN A 131 10.78 4.02 12.41
CA ASN A 131 10.87 2.67 12.96
C ASN A 131 9.46 2.08 13.14
N GLY A 132 9.29 0.79 12.79
CA GLY A 132 8.02 0.09 12.54
C GLY A 132 6.78 0.55 13.32
N VAL A 133 5.68 0.75 12.60
CA VAL A 133 4.40 1.25 13.13
C VAL A 133 3.26 0.38 12.59
N ARG A 134 2.32 0.02 13.46
CA ARG A 134 1.03 -0.58 13.04
C ARG A 134 0.17 0.49 12.38
N HIS A 135 -0.33 0.23 11.18
CA HIS A 135 -0.98 1.26 10.36
C HIS A 135 -2.45 0.95 10.09
N PHE A 136 -3.26 2.01 10.09
CA PHE A 136 -4.65 1.96 9.62
C PHE A 136 -4.69 2.35 8.15
N ILE A 137 -5.17 1.44 7.33
CA ILE A 137 -5.20 1.60 5.88
C ILE A 137 -6.13 2.77 5.53
N THR A 138 -5.61 3.73 4.75
CA THR A 138 -6.36 4.87 4.25
C THR A 138 -6.71 4.64 2.78
N ASP A 139 -7.96 4.90 2.39
CA ASP A 139 -8.44 4.74 1.03
C ASP A 139 -8.30 6.03 0.21
N MET A 140 -8.04 5.89 -1.09
CA MET A 140 -7.99 6.97 -2.05
C MET A 140 -8.79 6.58 -3.30
N PRO A 141 -9.56 7.50 -3.90
CA PRO A 141 -10.22 7.23 -5.17
C PRO A 141 -9.18 6.95 -6.26
N SER A 142 -9.35 5.87 -7.03
CA SER A 142 -8.41 5.44 -8.09
C SER A 142 -8.17 6.48 -9.19
N LYS A 143 -8.96 7.54 -9.29
CA LYS A 143 -8.76 8.63 -10.26
C LYS A 143 -7.76 9.70 -9.83
N GLN A 144 -7.20 9.65 -8.61
CA GLN A 144 -6.25 10.64 -8.09
C GLN A 144 -4.80 10.11 -7.95
N VAL A 145 -4.40 9.14 -8.77
CA VAL A 145 -3.14 8.38 -8.65
C VAL A 145 -1.87 9.25 -8.60
N GLY A 146 -1.88 10.45 -9.19
CA GLY A 146 -0.70 11.33 -9.29
C GLY A 146 -0.33 12.16 -8.04
N ALA A 147 -1.20 12.28 -7.03
CA ALA A 147 -1.01 13.28 -5.97
C ALA A 147 0.02 12.92 -4.88
N CYS A 148 0.39 11.64 -4.76
CA CYS A 148 1.30 11.20 -3.69
C CYS A 148 2.76 11.64 -3.95
N ALA A 149 3.18 11.69 -5.22
CA ALA A 149 4.49 12.24 -5.61
C ALA A 149 4.58 13.76 -5.40
N GLN A 150 3.45 14.48 -5.50
CA GLN A 150 3.43 15.94 -5.32
C GLN A 150 3.43 16.36 -3.85
N ARG A 151 2.84 15.59 -2.93
CA ARG A 151 2.86 15.94 -1.50
C ARG A 151 4.27 15.93 -0.88
N ALA A 152 5.16 15.06 -1.36
CA ALA A 152 6.57 15.07 -0.93
C ALA A 152 7.35 16.28 -1.49
N MET A 153 7.00 16.75 -2.70
CA MET A 153 7.69 17.87 -3.34
C MET A 153 7.27 19.24 -2.77
N TRP A 154 6.04 19.38 -2.27
CA TRP A 154 5.56 20.63 -1.67
C TRP A 154 6.06 20.88 -0.24
N ARG A 155 6.57 19.86 0.47
CA ARG A 155 7.18 20.06 1.80
C ARG A 155 8.63 20.57 1.75
N PHE A 156 9.29 20.51 0.59
CA PHE A 156 10.66 21.02 0.43
C PHE A 156 10.74 22.50 -0.01
N SER A 157 9.61 23.19 -0.23
CA SER A 157 9.57 24.60 -0.64
C SER A 157 9.12 25.60 0.45
N LEU A 158 8.98 25.16 1.71
CA LEU A 158 8.59 26.06 2.82
C LEU A 158 9.57 26.00 4.01
N GLY A 159 10.85 25.75 3.72
CA GLY A 159 11.95 26.17 4.60
C GLY A 159 12.44 27.54 4.14
N ASN A 160 12.27 28.56 4.99
CA ASN A 160 12.64 29.97 4.80
C ASN A 160 11.72 30.81 3.89
N CYS A 161 10.57 31.22 4.42
CA CYS A 161 10.18 32.62 4.30
C CYS A 161 9.25 33.01 5.46
N PHE A 162 9.88 33.43 6.56
CA PHE A 162 9.22 34.24 7.57
C PHE A 162 8.97 35.61 6.96
N LEU A 163 7.71 36.03 6.79
CA LEU A 163 7.22 37.40 7.04
C LEU A 163 5.77 37.61 6.56
N ARG A 164 4.94 38.02 7.53
CA ARG A 164 3.86 39.02 7.45
C ARG A 164 2.48 38.63 6.87
N THR A 165 1.58 38.41 7.84
CA THR A 165 0.27 39.10 8.03
C THR A 165 -0.74 39.16 6.87
N ALA A 166 -1.79 38.36 7.04
CA ALA A 166 -3.22 38.59 6.85
C ALA A 166 -3.71 39.94 6.28
N LYS A 167 -4.50 39.87 5.19
CA LYS A 167 -5.91 40.30 5.11
C LYS A 167 -6.45 40.04 3.69
N LEU A 168 -7.48 39.20 3.58
CA LEU A 168 -8.37 39.15 2.42
C LEU A 168 -9.77 39.50 2.93
N VAL A 169 -10.26 40.66 2.48
CA VAL A 169 -11.65 41.09 2.55
C VAL A 169 -12.22 40.81 1.16
N TRP A 170 -13.33 40.06 1.15
CA TRP A 170 -14.29 39.72 0.09
C TRP A 170 -13.92 40.00 -1.37
#